data_AF-A0A9D4HPM4-F1
#
_entry.id   AF-A0A9D4HPM4-F1
#
_cell.length_a   1.000
_cell.length_b   1.000
_cell.length_c   1.000
_cell.angle_alpha   90.00
_cell.angle_beta   90.00
_cell.angle_gamma   90.00
#
_symmetry.space_group_name_H-M   'P 1'
#
loop_
_entity.id
_entity.type
_entity.pdbx_description
1 polymer ?
#
loop_
_entity_poly.entity_id
_entity_poly.type
_entity_poly.pdbx_seq_one_letter_code
_entity_poly.pdbx_strand_id
1 'polypeptide(L)'
;MGNFPGHALPGSFFIIFGLWWTIHMFNRFYLAKARNSKFRSSAIFNCPFLCGRLKEWPLEAYFKLICVSVGFYFEIKTGFSSDWRFVNTGNGQHATMFFFFGVNAVIDILVYFKWPLPPNMEYVSGVLALLCEYLLFKFHLHGRTDLDVLLHTLLLHAIVACMVALALELKYRDNILCALSRAYFMLLQGTWLWQIGWILYPPFESSFRWDKDDHEQMMIATMIFTWHAMVVLLTMLAIGGVLAFIHRKMNLYRKEDTFKFKPLIKPTSNGDSVLQLHDESESDQDIEQTTALT
;
A
#
# COMPACT_ATOMS: atom_id res chain seq x y z
N MET A 1 -20.35 14.71 -9.39
CA MET A 1 -19.39 14.57 -10.52
C MET A 1 -18.99 15.92 -11.05
N GLY A 2 -17.83 16.00 -11.71
CA GLY A 2 -17.35 17.24 -12.32
C GLY A 2 -17.04 18.34 -11.30
N ASN A 3 -16.43 17.98 -10.18
CA ASN A 3 -16.01 18.92 -9.14
C ASN A 3 -14.80 18.35 -8.39
N PHE A 4 -14.16 19.20 -7.59
CA PHE A 4 -12.99 18.82 -6.81
C PHE A 4 -13.24 17.64 -5.84
N PRO A 5 -14.31 17.65 -5.00
CA PRO A 5 -14.56 16.53 -4.07
C PRO A 5 -14.76 15.18 -4.77
N GLY A 6 -15.38 15.18 -5.95
CA GLY A 6 -15.59 13.98 -6.75
C GLY A 6 -14.30 13.33 -7.24
N HIS A 7 -13.18 14.05 -7.29
CA HIS A 7 -11.87 13.50 -7.59
C HIS A 7 -11.06 13.22 -6.31
N ALA A 8 -11.08 14.16 -5.36
CA ALA A 8 -10.32 14.06 -4.12
C ALA A 8 -10.77 12.89 -3.24
N LEU A 9 -12.07 12.58 -3.19
CA LEU A 9 -12.60 11.49 -2.37
C LEU A 9 -12.11 10.10 -2.84
N PRO A 10 -12.36 9.65 -4.09
CA PRO A 10 -11.82 8.38 -4.57
C PRO A 10 -10.29 8.37 -4.57
N GLY A 11 -9.65 9.51 -4.90
CA GLY A 11 -8.21 9.66 -4.84
C GLY A 11 -7.64 9.40 -3.44
N SER A 12 -8.32 9.88 -2.40
CA SER A 12 -7.93 9.65 -1.00
C SER A 12 -8.00 8.17 -0.61
N PHE A 13 -9.00 7.42 -1.08
CA PHE A 13 -9.06 5.97 -0.80
C PHE A 13 -7.86 5.25 -1.41
N PHE A 14 -7.54 5.53 -2.68
CA PHE A 14 -6.37 4.94 -3.33
C PHE A 14 -5.05 5.32 -2.65
N ILE A 15 -4.91 6.57 -2.17
CA ILE A 15 -3.75 6.99 -1.38
C ILE A 15 -3.65 6.20 -0.08
N ILE A 16 -4.74 6.10 0.68
CA ILE A 16 -4.76 5.40 1.97
C ILE A 16 -4.37 3.93 1.79
N PHE A 17 -5.01 3.21 0.84
CA PHE A 17 -4.68 1.80 0.58
C PHE A 17 -3.28 1.62 0.00
N GLY A 18 -2.84 2.51 -0.90
CA GLY A 18 -1.49 2.48 -1.46
C GLY A 18 -0.40 2.67 -0.39
N LEU A 19 -0.57 3.61 0.53
CA LEU A 19 0.35 3.84 1.65
C LEU A 19 0.33 2.66 2.62
N TRP A 20 -0.88 2.19 2.95
CA TRP A 20 -1.09 1.02 3.80
C TRP A 20 -0.32 -0.20 3.28
N TRP A 21 -0.53 -0.57 2.01
CA TRP A 21 0.18 -1.68 1.37
C TRP A 21 1.69 -1.45 1.32
N THR A 22 2.14 -0.24 1.00
CA THR A 22 3.57 0.09 0.97
C THR A 22 4.24 -0.20 2.30
N ILE A 23 3.68 0.34 3.40
CA ILE A 23 4.21 0.15 4.76
C ILE A 23 4.21 -1.33 5.12
N HIS A 24 3.14 -2.03 4.82
CA HIS A 24 2.97 -3.43 5.15
C HIS A 24 3.89 -4.38 4.37
N MET A 25 4.10 -4.14 3.08
CA MET A 25 5.00 -4.92 2.23
C MET A 25 6.44 -4.77 2.70
N PHE A 26 6.90 -3.53 2.96
CA PHE A 26 8.25 -3.30 3.48
C PHE A 26 8.44 -3.91 4.87
N ASN A 27 7.48 -3.75 5.78
CA ASN A 27 7.55 -4.38 7.10
C ASN A 27 7.66 -5.89 6.99
N ARG A 28 6.82 -6.54 6.17
CA ARG A 28 6.88 -7.99 5.96
C ARG A 28 8.21 -8.41 5.35
N PHE A 29 8.73 -7.66 4.39
CA PHE A 29 10.02 -7.92 3.77
C PHE A 29 11.18 -7.85 4.75
N TYR A 30 11.28 -6.78 5.55
CA TYR A 30 12.35 -6.63 6.53
C TYR A 30 12.24 -7.66 7.67
N LEU A 31 11.02 -8.01 8.09
CA LEU A 31 10.80 -9.10 9.04
C LEU A 31 11.24 -10.45 8.48
N ALA A 32 10.89 -10.75 7.23
CA ALA A 32 11.30 -11.98 6.57
C ALA A 32 12.83 -12.06 6.48
N LYS A 33 13.48 -10.96 6.07
CA LYS A 33 14.94 -10.85 6.02
C LYS A 33 15.58 -11.02 7.40
N ALA A 34 15.01 -10.42 8.44
CA ALA A 34 15.53 -10.53 9.81
C ALA A 34 15.38 -11.94 10.42
N ARG A 35 14.41 -12.72 9.94
CA ARG A 35 14.14 -14.11 10.35
C ARG A 35 14.78 -15.15 9.41
N ASN A 36 15.51 -14.70 8.39
CA ASN A 36 16.03 -15.56 7.32
C ASN A 36 14.94 -16.44 6.66
N SER A 37 13.73 -15.89 6.51
CA SER A 37 12.59 -16.56 5.90
C SER A 37 12.27 -15.95 4.53
N LYS A 38 11.51 -16.68 3.71
CA LYS A 38 11.04 -16.18 2.42
C LYS A 38 9.94 -15.13 2.59
N PHE A 39 9.99 -14.05 1.80
CA PHE A 39 8.89 -13.11 1.66
C PHE A 39 7.74 -13.76 0.88
N ARG A 40 6.50 -13.44 1.26
CA ARG A 40 5.31 -13.81 0.49
C ARG A 40 4.29 -12.69 0.57
N SER A 41 3.86 -12.20 -0.59
CA SER A 41 2.85 -11.16 -0.71
C SER A 41 1.47 -11.65 -0.26
N SER A 42 0.58 -10.69 -0.02
CA SER A 42 -0.81 -10.91 0.32
C SER A 42 -1.61 -9.73 -0.24
N ALA A 43 -2.82 -9.99 -0.72
CA ALA A 43 -3.71 -8.92 -1.17
C ALA A 43 -4.12 -8.03 0.01
N ILE A 44 -4.30 -8.63 1.19
CA ILE A 44 -4.83 -8.00 2.41
C ILE A 44 -3.81 -8.08 3.54
N PHE A 45 -3.78 -7.06 4.40
CA PHE A 45 -3.00 -7.01 5.62
C PHE A 45 -3.85 -6.73 6.84
N ASN A 46 -3.59 -7.51 7.90
CA ASN A 46 -4.14 -7.20 9.21
C ASN A 46 -3.37 -6.03 9.84
N CYS A 47 -4.08 -5.21 10.63
CA CYS A 47 -3.47 -4.09 11.34
C CYS A 47 -2.59 -4.58 12.51
N PRO A 48 -1.26 -4.39 12.46
CA PRO A 48 -0.35 -4.94 13.46
C PRO A 48 -0.22 -4.04 14.68
N PHE A 49 -0.67 -2.78 14.57
CA PHE A 49 -0.61 -1.74 15.60
C PHE A 49 -1.76 -1.85 16.62
N LEU A 50 -2.77 -2.67 16.34
CA LEU A 50 -3.88 -2.90 17.26
C LEU A 50 -3.56 -4.01 18.26
N CYS A 51 -4.10 -3.85 19.47
CA CYS A 51 -3.93 -4.79 20.57
C CYS A 51 -5.08 -5.81 20.64
N GLY A 52 -4.78 -6.99 21.19
CA GLY A 52 -5.78 -8.03 21.46
C GLY A 52 -6.40 -8.64 20.20
N ARG A 53 -7.67 -9.04 20.31
CA ARG A 53 -8.40 -9.78 19.25
C ARG A 53 -8.56 -8.99 17.95
N LEU A 54 -8.54 -7.64 18.00
CA LEU A 54 -8.72 -6.79 16.81
C LEU A 54 -7.60 -6.94 15.77
N LYS A 55 -6.41 -7.38 16.19
CA LYS A 55 -5.29 -7.71 15.28
C LYS A 55 -5.58 -8.94 14.40
N GLU A 56 -6.51 -9.78 14.84
CA GLU A 56 -6.95 -11.00 14.16
C GLU A 56 -8.22 -10.79 13.34
N TRP A 57 -8.60 -9.54 13.04
CA TRP A 57 -9.75 -9.24 12.18
C TRP A 57 -9.28 -8.63 10.86
N PRO A 58 -9.98 -8.88 9.74
CA PRO A 58 -9.64 -8.33 8.42
C PRO A 58 -10.10 -6.87 8.32
N LEU A 59 -9.56 -6.01 9.17
CA LEU A 59 -10.00 -4.62 9.30
C LEU A 59 -9.83 -3.81 8.01
N GLU A 60 -8.81 -4.12 7.22
CA GLU A 60 -8.63 -3.52 5.89
C GLU A 60 -9.84 -3.81 4.99
N ALA A 61 -10.32 -5.06 4.96
CA ALA A 61 -11.45 -5.47 4.14
C ALA A 61 -12.78 -4.86 4.63
N TYR A 62 -12.98 -4.80 5.96
CA TYR A 62 -14.14 -4.10 6.52
C TYR A 62 -14.11 -2.60 6.24
N PHE A 63 -12.96 -1.95 6.42
CA PHE A 63 -12.80 -0.52 6.14
C PHE A 63 -13.09 -0.23 4.67
N LYS A 64 -12.52 -1.02 3.77
CA LYS A 64 -12.81 -0.97 2.33
C LYS A 64 -14.30 -1.13 2.04
N LEU A 65 -14.95 -2.14 2.61
CA LEU A 65 -16.38 -2.40 2.41
C LEU A 65 -17.24 -1.22 2.90
N ILE A 66 -16.90 -0.63 4.04
CA ILE A 66 -17.60 0.55 4.56
C ILE A 66 -17.42 1.74 3.60
N CYS A 67 -16.18 2.05 3.19
CA CYS A 67 -15.90 3.17 2.30
C CYS A 67 -16.66 3.05 0.97
N VAL A 68 -16.62 1.89 0.33
CA VAL A 68 -17.32 1.68 -0.96
C VAL A 68 -18.82 1.62 -0.80
N SER A 69 -19.35 1.12 0.32
CA SER A 69 -20.80 1.14 0.59
C SER A 69 -21.31 2.57 0.80
N VAL A 70 -20.55 3.40 1.52
CA VAL A 70 -20.85 4.83 1.71
C VAL A 70 -20.78 5.57 0.37
N GLY A 71 -19.74 5.34 -0.42
CA GLY A 71 -19.61 5.91 -1.77
C GLY A 71 -20.77 5.52 -2.68
N PHE A 72 -21.11 4.22 -2.72
CA PHE A 72 -22.26 3.69 -3.46
C PHE A 72 -23.56 4.38 -3.04
N TYR A 73 -23.83 4.46 -1.73
CA TYR A 73 -25.04 5.10 -1.21
C TYR A 73 -25.15 6.57 -1.65
N PHE A 74 -24.07 7.34 -1.57
CA PHE A 74 -24.10 8.74 -1.98
C PHE A 74 -24.30 8.90 -3.49
N GLU A 75 -23.67 8.06 -4.32
CA GLU A 75 -23.86 8.09 -5.78
C GLU A 75 -25.31 7.74 -6.16
N ILE A 76 -25.91 6.72 -5.53
CA ILE A 76 -27.33 6.39 -5.73
C ILE A 76 -28.22 7.54 -5.27
N LYS A 77 -28.02 8.07 -4.06
CA LYS A 77 -28.83 9.17 -3.52
C LYS A 77 -28.80 10.41 -4.40
N THR A 78 -27.65 10.72 -4.99
CA THR A 78 -27.47 11.91 -5.84
C THR A 78 -27.75 11.65 -7.32
N GLY A 79 -27.86 10.38 -7.73
CA GLY A 79 -28.13 9.95 -9.10
C GLY A 79 -29.60 9.75 -9.44
N PHE A 80 -30.47 9.70 -8.44
CA PHE A 80 -31.92 9.50 -8.59
C PHE A 80 -32.70 10.77 -8.21
N SER A 81 -33.78 11.06 -8.93
CA SER A 81 -34.75 12.09 -8.55
C SER A 81 -35.64 11.62 -7.38
N SER A 82 -36.43 12.54 -6.82
CA SER A 82 -37.46 12.23 -5.81
C SER A 82 -38.44 11.15 -6.27
N ASP A 83 -38.65 11.03 -7.58
CA ASP A 83 -39.58 10.08 -8.20
C ASP A 83 -38.89 8.78 -8.62
N TRP A 84 -37.71 8.49 -8.08
CA TRP A 84 -36.89 7.30 -8.39
C TRP A 84 -36.56 7.13 -9.88
N ARG A 85 -36.50 8.23 -10.62
CA ARG A 85 -35.99 8.22 -12.00
C ARG A 85 -34.50 8.45 -11.97
N PHE A 86 -33.76 7.64 -12.72
CA PHE A 86 -32.33 7.80 -12.87
C PHE A 86 -32.05 9.05 -13.72
N VAL A 87 -31.47 10.09 -13.10
CA VAL A 87 -31.30 11.41 -13.71
C VAL A 87 -29.87 11.73 -14.09
N ASN A 88 -28.88 11.04 -13.50
CA ASN A 88 -27.47 11.30 -13.79
C ASN A 88 -26.72 10.02 -14.16
N THR A 89 -26.45 9.85 -15.45
CA THR A 89 -25.73 8.69 -15.98
C THR A 89 -24.31 8.55 -15.42
N GLY A 90 -23.66 9.69 -15.12
CA GLY A 90 -22.38 9.67 -14.43
C GLY A 90 -22.50 8.92 -13.11
N ASN A 91 -23.45 9.30 -12.25
CA ASN A 91 -23.64 8.69 -10.92
C ASN A 91 -23.83 7.18 -10.98
N GLY A 92 -24.54 6.67 -11.99
CA GLY A 92 -24.64 5.23 -12.20
C GLY A 92 -23.31 4.56 -12.55
N GLN A 93 -22.45 5.22 -13.34
CA GLN A 93 -21.11 4.70 -13.62
C GLN A 93 -20.27 4.62 -12.34
N HIS A 94 -20.24 5.65 -11.51
CA HIS A 94 -19.49 5.58 -10.24
C HIS A 94 -20.10 4.61 -9.24
N ALA A 95 -21.43 4.55 -9.12
CA ALA A 95 -22.09 3.53 -8.30
C ALA A 95 -21.70 2.12 -8.76
N THR A 96 -21.64 1.88 -10.06
CA THR A 96 -21.16 0.60 -10.62
C THR A 96 -19.71 0.33 -10.21
N MET A 97 -18.83 1.32 -10.29
CA MET A 97 -17.44 1.19 -9.86
C MET A 97 -17.34 0.82 -8.37
N PHE A 98 -18.04 1.54 -7.48
CA PHE A 98 -18.09 1.23 -6.05
C PHE A 98 -18.62 -0.18 -5.78
N PHE A 99 -19.64 -0.61 -6.53
CA PHE A 99 -20.20 -1.96 -6.41
C PHE A 99 -19.14 -3.04 -6.67
N PHE A 100 -18.35 -2.94 -7.74
CA PHE A 100 -17.32 -3.94 -8.05
C PHE A 100 -16.19 -3.96 -7.02
N PHE A 101 -15.75 -2.81 -6.52
CA PHE A 101 -14.81 -2.76 -5.39
C PHE A 101 -15.43 -3.31 -4.08
N GLY A 102 -16.74 -3.15 -3.89
CA GLY A 102 -17.50 -3.76 -2.81
C GLY A 102 -17.55 -5.28 -2.88
N VAL A 103 -17.79 -5.84 -4.07
CA VAL A 103 -17.71 -7.30 -4.30
C VAL A 103 -16.31 -7.81 -3.97
N ASN A 104 -15.26 -7.12 -4.40
CA ASN A 104 -13.89 -7.47 -4.05
C ASN A 104 -13.65 -7.42 -2.52
N ALA A 105 -14.17 -6.41 -1.81
CA ALA A 105 -14.09 -6.34 -0.35
C ALA A 105 -14.84 -7.48 0.37
N VAL A 106 -15.98 -7.91 -0.16
CA VAL A 106 -16.70 -9.08 0.37
C VAL A 106 -15.89 -10.36 0.16
N ILE A 107 -15.29 -10.53 -1.02
CA ILE A 107 -14.40 -11.66 -1.31
C ILE A 107 -13.19 -11.65 -0.37
N ASP A 108 -12.59 -10.50 -0.11
CA ASP A 108 -11.49 -10.34 0.84
C ASP A 108 -11.88 -10.89 2.24
N ILE A 109 -13.09 -10.59 2.71
CA ILE A 109 -13.64 -11.09 3.98
C ILE A 109 -13.89 -12.61 3.94
N LEU A 110 -14.47 -13.12 2.84
CA LEU A 110 -14.75 -14.55 2.70
C LEU A 110 -13.47 -15.40 2.65
N VAL A 111 -12.44 -14.92 1.94
CA VAL A 111 -11.11 -15.54 1.91
C VAL A 111 -10.49 -15.54 3.31
N TYR A 112 -10.64 -14.45 4.06
CA TYR A 112 -10.16 -14.38 5.44
C TYR A 112 -10.78 -15.45 6.35
N PHE A 113 -12.10 -15.63 6.26
CA PHE A 113 -12.83 -16.65 7.03
C PHE A 113 -12.72 -18.07 6.44
N LYS A 114 -11.88 -18.27 5.42
CA LYS A 114 -11.64 -19.58 4.77
C LYS A 114 -12.92 -20.20 4.22
N TRP A 115 -13.83 -19.37 3.70
CA TRP A 115 -14.99 -19.85 2.93
C TRP A 115 -14.50 -20.69 1.74
N PRO A 116 -15.24 -21.72 1.28
CA PRO A 116 -14.83 -22.59 0.16
C PRO A 116 -14.86 -21.88 -1.21
N LEU A 117 -13.98 -20.88 -1.37
CA LEU A 117 -13.75 -20.17 -2.61
C LEU A 117 -12.55 -20.78 -3.37
N PRO A 118 -12.51 -20.67 -4.71
CA PRO A 118 -11.32 -21.00 -5.46
C PRO A 118 -10.11 -20.19 -4.94
N PRO A 119 -8.89 -20.77 -4.95
CA PRO A 119 -7.71 -20.06 -4.48
C PRO A 119 -7.50 -18.74 -5.21
N ASN A 120 -7.10 -17.71 -4.45
CA ASN A 120 -6.67 -16.41 -4.97
C ASN A 120 -7.79 -15.54 -5.59
N MET A 121 -9.05 -15.82 -5.22
CA MET A 121 -10.21 -15.07 -5.70
C MET A 121 -10.13 -13.57 -5.36
N GLU A 122 -9.44 -13.20 -4.29
CA GLU A 122 -9.16 -11.81 -3.90
C GLU A 122 -8.35 -11.05 -4.95
N TYR A 123 -7.42 -11.71 -5.65
CA TYR A 123 -6.66 -11.11 -6.75
C TYR A 123 -7.51 -11.01 -8.03
N VAL A 124 -8.25 -12.08 -8.37
CA VAL A 124 -9.08 -12.13 -9.59
C VAL A 124 -10.19 -11.09 -9.54
N SER A 125 -10.88 -10.99 -8.40
CA SER A 125 -11.92 -9.98 -8.21
C SER A 125 -11.35 -8.56 -8.14
N GLY A 126 -10.12 -8.38 -7.66
CA GLY A 126 -9.41 -7.09 -7.72
C GLY A 126 -9.09 -6.67 -9.16
N VAL A 127 -8.63 -7.59 -10.01
CA VAL A 127 -8.42 -7.34 -11.45
C VAL A 127 -9.74 -6.99 -12.12
N LEU A 128 -10.83 -7.70 -11.80
CA LEU A 128 -12.16 -7.38 -12.32
C LEU A 128 -12.62 -5.97 -11.91
N ALA A 129 -12.42 -5.58 -10.65
CA ALA A 129 -12.78 -4.25 -10.17
C ALA A 129 -12.01 -3.14 -10.91
N LEU A 130 -10.69 -3.30 -11.08
CA LEU A 130 -9.86 -2.38 -11.87
C LEU A 130 -10.24 -2.34 -13.36
N LEU A 131 -10.65 -3.48 -13.93
CA LEU A 131 -11.13 -3.53 -15.31
C LEU A 131 -12.45 -2.76 -15.46
N CYS A 132 -13.39 -2.93 -14.52
CA CYS A 132 -14.63 -2.16 -14.49
C CYS A 132 -14.34 -0.65 -14.32
N GLU A 133 -13.40 -0.29 -13.44
CA GLU A 133 -12.93 1.08 -13.29
C GLU A 133 -12.41 1.64 -14.63
N TYR A 134 -11.51 0.93 -15.29
CA TYR A 134 -10.96 1.32 -16.58
C TYR A 134 -12.04 1.57 -17.63
N LEU A 135 -12.97 0.62 -17.79
CA LEU A 135 -14.04 0.71 -18.80
C LEU A 135 -14.95 1.91 -18.52
N LEU A 136 -15.36 2.08 -17.26
CA LEU A 136 -16.26 3.16 -16.89
C LEU A 136 -15.60 4.53 -17.05
N PHE A 137 -14.34 4.71 -16.62
CA PHE A 137 -13.62 5.95 -16.87
C PHE A 137 -13.39 6.19 -18.37
N LYS A 138 -13.01 5.17 -19.16
CA LYS A 138 -12.74 5.34 -20.59
C LYS A 138 -13.94 5.88 -21.34
N PHE A 139 -15.13 5.35 -21.06
CA PHE A 139 -16.35 5.77 -21.75
C PHE A 139 -17.01 7.01 -21.11
N HIS A 140 -16.63 7.40 -19.89
CA HIS A 140 -17.06 8.65 -19.25
C HIS A 140 -16.53 9.92 -19.94
N LEU A 141 -15.42 9.82 -20.70
CA LEU A 141 -14.72 10.97 -21.26
C LEU A 141 -15.33 11.54 -22.55
N HIS A 142 -16.33 10.90 -23.14
CA HIS A 142 -16.94 11.39 -24.37
C HIS A 142 -17.62 12.74 -24.14
N GLY A 143 -17.26 13.74 -24.97
CA GLY A 143 -17.82 15.09 -24.90
C GLY A 143 -17.20 16.00 -23.83
N ARG A 144 -16.05 15.62 -23.25
CA ARG A 144 -15.24 16.49 -22.37
C ARG A 144 -14.22 17.32 -23.17
N THR A 145 -13.65 18.34 -22.54
CA THR A 145 -12.60 19.18 -23.14
C THR A 145 -11.30 18.40 -23.33
N ASP A 146 -10.43 18.83 -24.24
CA ASP A 146 -9.23 18.07 -24.62
C ASP A 146 -8.28 17.83 -23.43
N LEU A 147 -8.07 18.85 -22.59
CA LEU A 147 -7.28 18.71 -21.36
C LEU A 147 -7.89 17.70 -20.37
N ASP A 148 -9.21 17.67 -20.22
CA ASP A 148 -9.92 16.75 -19.31
C ASP A 148 -9.75 15.30 -19.78
N VAL A 149 -9.91 15.08 -21.10
CA VAL A 149 -9.67 13.78 -21.74
C VAL A 149 -8.21 13.34 -21.57
N LEU A 150 -7.24 14.23 -21.76
CA LEU A 150 -5.82 13.91 -21.59
C LEU A 150 -5.50 13.50 -20.15
N LEU A 151 -5.90 14.31 -19.17
CA LEU A 151 -5.62 14.08 -17.75
C LEU A 151 -6.15 12.72 -17.28
N HIS A 152 -7.38 12.38 -17.65
CA HIS A 152 -7.97 11.08 -17.35
C HIS A 152 -7.38 9.95 -18.20
N THR A 153 -6.94 10.23 -19.42
CA THR A 153 -6.22 9.23 -20.22
C THR A 153 -4.90 8.83 -19.54
N LEU A 154 -4.17 9.77 -18.94
CA LEU A 154 -2.98 9.45 -18.14
C LEU A 154 -3.34 8.59 -16.91
N LEU A 155 -4.47 8.86 -16.26
CA LEU A 155 -5.01 7.99 -15.19
C LEU A 155 -5.29 6.57 -15.68
N LEU A 156 -5.91 6.42 -16.85
CA LEU A 156 -6.19 5.10 -17.45
C LEU A 156 -4.93 4.27 -17.69
N HIS A 157 -3.82 4.90 -18.07
CA HIS A 157 -2.54 4.20 -18.19
C HIS A 157 -2.05 3.67 -16.82
N ALA A 158 -2.21 4.45 -15.75
CA ALA A 158 -1.89 4.01 -14.40
C ALA A 158 -2.78 2.85 -13.93
N ILE A 159 -4.09 2.88 -14.27
CA ILE A 159 -5.02 1.77 -13.97
C ILE A 159 -4.59 0.49 -14.68
N VAL A 160 -4.26 0.55 -15.98
CA VAL A 160 -3.76 -0.61 -16.74
C VAL A 160 -2.47 -1.16 -16.13
N ALA A 161 -1.53 -0.29 -15.78
CA ALA A 161 -0.30 -0.72 -15.12
C ALA A 161 -0.56 -1.36 -13.75
N CYS A 162 -1.55 -0.87 -12.99
CA CYS A 162 -1.98 -1.46 -11.73
C CYS A 162 -2.59 -2.86 -11.93
N MET A 163 -3.44 -3.04 -12.95
CA MET A 163 -3.99 -4.35 -13.31
C MET A 163 -2.89 -5.37 -13.64
N VAL A 164 -1.93 -4.95 -14.46
CA VAL A 164 -0.78 -5.79 -14.82
C VAL A 164 0.05 -6.12 -13.58
N ALA A 165 0.32 -5.15 -12.71
CA ALA A 165 1.06 -5.37 -11.47
C ALA A 165 0.34 -6.36 -10.53
N LEU A 166 -0.99 -6.25 -10.39
CA LEU A 166 -1.79 -7.17 -9.59
C LEU A 166 -1.79 -8.59 -10.17
N ALA A 167 -1.88 -8.74 -11.49
CA ALA A 167 -1.77 -10.03 -12.18
C ALA A 167 -0.37 -10.65 -12.04
N LEU A 168 0.69 -9.84 -12.12
CA LEU A 168 2.07 -10.28 -11.88
C LEU A 168 2.29 -10.67 -10.42
N GLU A 169 1.73 -9.93 -9.46
CA GLU A 169 1.79 -10.29 -8.05
C GLU A 169 1.09 -11.62 -7.77
N LEU A 170 -0.04 -11.89 -8.42
CA LEU A 170 -0.72 -13.18 -8.32
C LEU A 170 0.20 -14.34 -8.73
N LYS A 171 0.98 -14.17 -9.81
CA LYS A 171 1.91 -15.19 -10.31
C LYS A 171 3.21 -15.27 -9.50
N TYR A 172 3.76 -14.14 -9.09
CA TYR A 172 5.09 -14.02 -8.47
C TYR A 172 5.02 -13.47 -7.04
N ARG A 173 4.30 -14.18 -6.16
CA ARG A 173 4.05 -13.76 -4.77
C ARG A 173 5.30 -13.60 -3.90
N ASP A 174 6.38 -14.28 -4.26
CA ASP A 174 7.64 -14.20 -3.52
C ASP A 174 8.51 -13.00 -3.95
N ASN A 175 8.09 -12.28 -5.00
CA ASN A 175 8.75 -11.07 -5.46
C ASN A 175 8.10 -9.82 -4.85
N ILE A 176 8.83 -9.16 -3.95
CA ILE A 176 8.38 -7.90 -3.34
C ILE A 176 8.10 -6.80 -4.39
N LEU A 177 8.83 -6.79 -5.51
CA LEU A 177 8.66 -5.77 -6.53
C LEU A 177 7.27 -5.82 -7.14
N CYS A 178 6.72 -7.00 -7.42
CA CYS A 178 5.36 -7.12 -7.94
C CYS A 178 4.32 -6.53 -6.97
N ALA A 179 4.48 -6.82 -5.68
CA ALA A 179 3.63 -6.29 -4.62
C ALA A 179 3.76 -4.77 -4.44
N LEU A 180 4.98 -4.24 -4.49
CA LEU A 180 5.23 -2.80 -4.42
C LEU A 180 4.74 -2.09 -5.69
N SER A 181 4.85 -2.70 -6.87
CA SER A 181 4.32 -2.15 -8.12
C SER A 181 2.81 -1.93 -8.04
N ARG A 182 2.05 -2.87 -7.46
CA ARG A 182 0.60 -2.67 -7.23
C ARG A 182 0.36 -1.45 -6.34
N ALA A 183 1.05 -1.37 -5.20
CA ALA A 183 0.91 -0.23 -4.29
C ALA A 183 1.31 1.10 -4.96
N TYR A 184 2.36 1.08 -5.79
CA TYR A 184 2.87 2.24 -6.51
C TYR A 184 1.83 2.78 -7.49
N PHE A 185 1.25 1.92 -8.34
CA PHE A 185 0.25 2.37 -9.30
C PHE A 185 -1.07 2.76 -8.62
N MET A 186 -1.38 2.21 -7.45
CA MET A 186 -2.52 2.67 -6.65
C MET A 186 -2.27 4.07 -6.08
N LEU A 187 -1.08 4.33 -5.52
CA LEU A 187 -0.67 5.67 -5.07
C LEU A 187 -0.66 6.68 -6.22
N LEU A 188 -0.16 6.28 -7.39
CA LEU A 188 -0.13 7.13 -8.58
C LEU A 188 -1.55 7.51 -9.01
N GLN A 189 -2.48 6.54 -9.09
CA GLN A 189 -3.89 6.83 -9.37
C GLN A 189 -4.49 7.81 -8.36
N GLY A 190 -4.30 7.54 -7.06
CA GLY A 190 -4.91 8.33 -6.00
C GLY A 190 -4.41 9.77 -5.96
N THR A 191 -3.09 9.95 -6.00
CA THR A 191 -2.47 11.28 -6.01
C THR A 191 -2.71 12.01 -7.33
N TRP A 192 -2.81 11.30 -8.45
CA TRP A 192 -3.15 11.90 -9.72
C TRP A 192 -4.61 12.37 -9.76
N LEU A 193 -5.55 11.62 -9.20
CA LEU A 193 -6.94 12.09 -9.05
C LEU A 193 -7.03 13.43 -8.30
N TRP A 194 -6.22 13.60 -7.24
CA TRP A 194 -6.10 14.91 -6.57
C TRP A 194 -5.57 15.99 -7.51
N GLN A 195 -4.54 15.69 -8.30
CA GLN A 195 -3.97 16.61 -9.28
C GLN A 195 -4.99 16.99 -10.37
N ILE A 196 -5.75 16.03 -10.90
CA ILE A 196 -6.85 16.27 -11.86
C ILE A 196 -7.89 17.19 -11.22
N GLY A 197 -8.31 16.89 -9.99
CA GLY A 197 -9.25 17.70 -9.24
C GLY A 197 -8.78 19.15 -9.14
N TRP A 198 -7.51 19.36 -8.81
CA TRP A 198 -6.91 20.69 -8.72
C TRP A 198 -6.83 21.42 -10.07
N ILE A 199 -6.40 20.74 -11.13
CA ILE A 199 -6.24 21.33 -12.47
C ILE A 199 -7.60 21.74 -13.05
N LEU A 200 -8.60 20.86 -12.99
CA LEU A 200 -9.90 21.08 -13.59
C LEU A 200 -10.85 21.91 -12.73
N TYR A 201 -10.70 21.81 -11.40
CA TYR A 201 -11.58 22.40 -10.40
C TYR A 201 -10.77 23.04 -9.26
N PRO A 202 -10.00 24.10 -9.55
CA PRO A 202 -9.16 24.74 -8.54
C PRO A 202 -9.98 25.16 -7.32
N PRO A 203 -9.60 24.72 -6.10
CA PRO A 203 -10.41 24.96 -4.90
C PRO A 203 -10.33 26.40 -4.39
N PHE A 204 -9.35 27.18 -4.83
CA PHE A 204 -9.15 28.57 -4.42
C PHE A 204 -9.30 29.53 -5.60
N GLU A 205 -9.93 30.68 -5.38
CA GLU A 205 -10.17 31.68 -6.42
C GLU A 205 -8.88 32.24 -7.04
N SER A 206 -7.81 32.33 -6.25
CA SER A 206 -6.48 32.80 -6.67
C SER A 206 -5.66 31.77 -7.44
N SER A 207 -6.18 30.55 -7.62
CA SER A 207 -5.45 29.50 -8.32
C SER A 207 -5.35 29.80 -9.81
N PHE A 208 -4.24 29.41 -10.41
CA PHE A 208 -4.07 29.44 -11.87
C PHE A 208 -5.17 28.62 -12.56
N ARG A 209 -5.79 29.21 -13.59
CA ARG A 209 -6.83 28.56 -14.39
C ARG A 209 -6.22 28.07 -15.69
N TRP A 210 -6.36 26.77 -15.92
CA TRP A 210 -5.86 26.13 -17.11
C TRP A 210 -6.75 26.47 -18.31
N ASP A 211 -6.12 26.76 -19.44
CA ASP A 211 -6.77 26.75 -20.73
C ASP A 211 -6.91 25.28 -21.17
N LYS A 212 -8.15 24.87 -21.41
CA LYS A 212 -8.50 23.47 -21.60
C LYS A 212 -8.32 22.99 -23.04
N ASP A 213 -8.17 23.93 -23.97
CA ASP A 213 -8.03 23.67 -25.40
C ASP A 213 -6.62 24.08 -25.90
N ASP A 214 -5.78 24.62 -25.02
CA ASP A 214 -4.40 25.00 -25.33
C ASP A 214 -3.44 23.79 -25.33
N HIS A 215 -2.77 23.59 -26.48
CA HIS A 215 -1.87 22.47 -26.68
C HIS A 215 -0.61 22.55 -25.80
N GLU A 216 -0.08 23.76 -25.55
CA GLU A 216 1.12 23.92 -24.73
C GLU A 216 0.84 23.50 -23.28
N GLN A 217 -0.29 23.92 -22.72
CA GLN A 217 -0.73 23.48 -21.40
C GLN A 217 -0.98 21.96 -21.34
N MET A 218 -1.49 21.34 -22.40
CA MET A 218 -1.59 19.87 -22.45
C MET A 218 -0.22 19.17 -22.40
N MET A 219 0.80 19.71 -23.09
CA MET A 219 2.16 19.19 -22.99
C MET A 219 2.74 19.36 -21.58
N ILE A 220 2.51 20.52 -20.95
CA ILE A 220 2.93 20.77 -19.56
C ILE A 220 2.24 19.80 -18.60
N ALA A 221 0.94 19.54 -18.75
CA ALA A 221 0.21 18.58 -17.93
C ALA A 221 0.81 17.16 -18.02
N THR A 222 1.22 16.75 -19.23
CA THR A 222 1.90 15.46 -19.46
C THR A 222 3.27 15.43 -18.78
N MET A 223 4.04 16.51 -18.87
CA MET A 223 5.33 16.64 -18.17
C MET A 223 5.13 16.56 -16.65
N ILE A 224 4.13 17.26 -16.10
CA ILE A 224 3.78 17.20 -14.67
C ILE A 224 3.47 15.76 -14.26
N PHE A 225 2.71 15.00 -15.05
CA PHE A 225 2.44 13.60 -14.77
C PHE A 225 3.71 12.75 -14.63
N THR A 226 4.69 12.94 -15.51
CA THR A 226 5.95 12.18 -15.42
C THR A 226 6.78 12.51 -14.18
N TRP A 227 6.84 13.79 -13.80
CA TRP A 227 7.49 14.20 -12.55
C TRP A 227 6.72 13.72 -11.33
N HIS A 228 5.39 13.75 -11.38
CA HIS A 228 4.51 13.23 -10.35
C HIS A 228 4.76 11.74 -10.12
N ALA A 229 4.88 10.95 -11.19
CA ALA A 229 5.22 9.53 -11.11
C ALA A 229 6.58 9.29 -10.44
N MET A 230 7.59 10.13 -10.72
CA MET A 230 8.88 10.12 -10.03
C MET A 230 8.74 10.46 -8.55
N VAL A 231 7.97 11.49 -8.19
CA VAL A 231 7.74 11.87 -6.78
C VAL A 231 7.09 10.73 -6.01
N VAL A 232 6.07 10.07 -6.57
CA VAL A 232 5.42 8.90 -5.94
C VAL A 232 6.42 7.77 -5.70
N LEU A 233 7.36 7.55 -6.63
CA LEU A 233 8.40 6.54 -6.49
C LEU A 233 9.36 6.90 -5.35
N LEU A 234 9.84 8.15 -5.32
CA LEU A 234 10.72 8.65 -4.26
C LEU A 234 10.05 8.59 -2.89
N THR A 235 8.77 8.92 -2.78
CA THR A 235 8.00 8.78 -1.54
C THR A 235 7.94 7.32 -1.08
N MET A 236 7.65 6.38 -1.99
CA MET A 236 7.65 4.95 -1.67
C MET A 236 9.03 4.48 -1.19
N LEU A 237 10.11 4.89 -1.86
CA LEU A 237 11.48 4.54 -1.48
C LEU A 237 11.87 5.16 -0.13
N ALA A 238 11.46 6.39 0.15
CA ALA A 238 11.69 7.05 1.42
C ALA A 238 11.00 6.29 2.57
N ILE A 239 9.74 5.87 2.40
CA ILE A 239 9.02 5.02 3.36
C ILE A 239 9.80 3.71 3.60
N GLY A 240 10.24 3.06 2.52
CA GLY A 240 11.07 1.85 2.61
C GLY A 240 12.37 2.08 3.37
N GLY A 241 13.08 3.18 3.11
CA GLY A 241 14.31 3.56 3.78
C GLY A 241 14.12 3.83 5.27
N VAL A 242 13.06 4.55 5.65
CA VAL A 242 12.69 4.78 7.06
C VAL A 242 12.39 3.46 7.77
N LEU A 243 11.60 2.57 7.16
CA LEU A 243 11.31 1.25 7.74
C LEU A 243 12.57 0.38 7.83
N ALA A 244 13.46 0.43 6.84
CA ALA A 244 14.74 -0.27 6.90
C ALA A 244 15.58 0.17 8.11
N PHE A 245 15.63 1.47 8.35
CA PHE A 245 16.35 2.05 9.49
C PHE A 245 15.75 1.60 10.83
N ILE A 246 14.42 1.65 10.96
CA ILE A 246 13.69 1.20 12.16
C ILE A 246 13.98 -0.29 12.43
N HIS A 247 13.83 -1.16 11.43
CA HIS A 247 14.09 -2.60 11.57
C HIS A 247 15.55 -2.91 11.88
N ARG A 248 16.50 -2.16 11.32
CA ARG A 248 17.93 -2.30 11.68
C ARG A 248 18.17 -1.97 13.15
N LYS A 249 17.67 -0.84 13.64
CA LYS A 249 17.78 -0.47 15.07
C LYS A 249 17.14 -1.52 15.98
N MET A 250 15.91 -1.94 15.70
CA MET A 250 15.21 -2.95 16.51
C MET A 250 15.97 -4.29 16.55
N ASN A 251 16.56 -4.71 15.43
CA ASN A 251 17.35 -5.93 15.38
C ASN A 251 18.67 -5.82 16.16
N LEU A 252 19.30 -4.64 16.19
CA LEU A 252 20.50 -4.39 17.00
C LEU A 252 20.16 -4.46 18.49
N TYR A 253 19.13 -3.75 18.94
CA TYR A 253 18.65 -3.83 20.34
C TYR A 253 18.33 -5.27 20.75
N ARG A 254 17.59 -6.02 19.93
CA ARG A 254 17.29 -7.43 20.22
C ARG A 254 18.54 -8.29 20.35
N LYS A 255 19.58 -8.04 19.54
CA LYS A 255 20.86 -8.76 19.65
C LYS A 255 21.56 -8.40 20.95
N GLU A 256 21.66 -7.12 21.28
CA GLU A 256 22.26 -6.65 22.55
C GLU A 256 21.56 -7.26 23.77
N ASP A 257 20.22 -7.26 23.80
CA ASP A 257 19.46 -7.89 24.88
C ASP A 257 19.71 -9.40 24.94
N THR A 258 19.77 -10.07 23.79
CA THR A 258 20.11 -11.51 23.74
C THR A 258 21.52 -11.79 24.28
N PHE A 259 22.49 -10.89 24.04
CA PHE A 259 23.82 -11.00 24.63
C PHE A 259 23.81 -10.75 26.14
N LYS A 260 23.02 -9.78 26.64
CA LYS A 260 22.86 -9.50 28.07
C LYS A 260 22.14 -10.62 28.84
N PHE A 261 21.24 -11.35 28.19
CA PHE A 261 20.46 -12.44 28.78
C PHE A 261 20.97 -13.84 28.43
N LYS A 262 22.19 -13.99 27.87
CA LYS A 262 22.79 -15.32 27.78
C LYS A 262 22.89 -15.89 29.20
N PRO A 263 22.24 -17.04 29.50
CA PRO A 263 22.28 -17.59 30.84
C PRO A 263 23.74 -17.89 31.19
N LEU A 264 24.20 -17.34 32.31
CA LEU A 264 25.52 -17.63 32.91
C LEU A 264 25.64 -19.08 33.38
N ILE A 265 24.54 -19.83 33.32
CA ILE A 265 24.45 -21.24 33.68
C ILE A 265 24.33 -22.04 32.39
N LYS A 266 25.41 -22.73 32.04
CA LYS A 266 25.37 -23.85 31.10
C LYS A 266 25.30 -25.14 31.90
N PRO A 267 24.36 -26.07 31.60
CA PRO A 267 24.42 -27.39 32.21
C PRO A 267 25.67 -28.11 31.72
N THR A 268 26.50 -28.58 32.65
CA THR A 268 27.56 -29.52 32.32
C THR A 268 26.96 -30.91 32.06
N SER A 269 27.68 -31.78 31.34
CA SER A 269 27.23 -33.15 31.03
C SER A 269 26.92 -34.01 32.26
N ASN A 270 27.29 -33.53 33.46
CA ASN A 270 27.12 -34.22 34.74
C ASN A 270 26.04 -33.59 35.64
N GLY A 271 25.24 -32.65 35.14
CA GLY A 271 24.08 -32.10 35.87
C GLY A 271 24.37 -30.93 36.82
N ASP A 272 25.63 -30.55 37.00
CA ASP A 272 25.99 -29.38 37.83
C ASP A 272 25.97 -28.09 37.00
N SER A 273 25.32 -27.08 37.56
CA SER A 273 25.14 -25.72 37.02
C SER A 273 26.25 -24.81 37.55
N VAL A 274 27.27 -24.51 36.73
CA VAL A 274 28.35 -23.59 37.14
C VAL A 274 28.00 -22.15 36.70
N LEU A 275 27.98 -21.23 37.66
CA LEU A 275 27.80 -19.79 37.42
C LEU A 275 29.17 -19.19 37.06
N GLN A 276 29.37 -18.78 35.80
CA GLN A 276 30.58 -17.99 35.46
C GLN A 276 30.38 -16.54 35.92
N LEU A 277 30.91 -16.20 37.09
CA LEU A 277 31.18 -14.81 37.46
C LEU A 277 32.47 -14.41 36.76
N HIS A 278 32.41 -13.37 35.94
CA HIS A 278 33.60 -12.71 35.44
C HIS A 278 34.27 -12.03 36.64
N ASP A 279 35.37 -12.60 37.13
CA ASP A 279 36.24 -11.92 38.08
C ASP A 279 37.05 -10.86 37.31
N GLU A 280 36.66 -9.60 37.50
CA GLU A 280 37.55 -8.46 37.23
C GLU A 280 38.50 -8.28 38.43
N SER A 281 39.39 -9.23 38.64
CA SER A 281 40.54 -9.04 39.53
C SER A 281 41.62 -10.08 39.28
N GLU A 282 42.52 -9.82 38.34
CA GLU A 282 43.93 -10.20 38.45
C GLU A 282 44.74 -9.36 37.47
N SER A 283 45.07 -8.16 37.93
CA SER A 283 46.21 -7.37 37.46
C SER A 283 47.50 -8.04 37.93
N ASP A 284 48.47 -8.11 37.02
CA ASP A 284 49.92 -8.14 37.27
C ASP A 284 50.48 -9.19 38.25
N GLN A 285 51.03 -10.28 37.72
CA GLN A 285 52.33 -10.85 38.13
C GLN A 285 52.70 -12.07 37.25
N ASP A 286 53.73 -11.91 36.42
CA ASP A 286 54.93 -12.78 36.39
C ASP A 286 55.77 -12.51 35.13
N ILE A 287 56.70 -11.56 35.31
CA ILE A 287 57.97 -11.49 34.58
C ILE A 287 58.95 -12.43 35.31
N GLU A 288 59.79 -13.11 34.52
CA GLU A 288 61.04 -13.79 34.90
C GLU A 288 60.98 -15.22 35.47
N GLN A 289 61.27 -16.19 34.59
CA GLN A 289 62.40 -17.15 34.65
C GLN A 289 62.00 -18.45 33.94
N THR A 290 62.69 -18.80 32.85
CA THR A 290 63.61 -19.96 32.82
C THR A 290 64.28 -20.06 31.43
N THR A 291 65.54 -19.71 31.47
CA THR A 291 66.73 -20.07 30.68
C THR A 291 66.68 -21.41 29.91
N ALA A 292 67.27 -21.38 28.71
CA ALA A 292 68.03 -22.41 27.99
C ALA A 292 67.99 -23.88 28.46
N LEU A 293 67.82 -24.81 27.50
CA LEU A 293 68.87 -25.77 27.12
C LEU A 293 68.45 -26.65 25.91
N THR A 294 69.42 -26.80 25.00
CA THR A 294 69.59 -27.75 23.88
C THR A 294 68.66 -27.69 22.68
#